data_AF-A0A2S6A2H1-F1
#
_entry.id   AF-A0A2S6A2H1-F1
#
_cell.length_a   1.000
_cell.length_b   1.000
_cell.length_c   1.000
_cell.angle_alpha   90.00
_cell.angle_beta   90.00
_cell.angle_gamma   90.00
#
_symmetry.space_group_name_H-M   'P 1'
#
loop_
_entity.id
_entity.type
_entity.pdbx_description
1 polymer ?
#
loop_
_entity_poly.entity_id
_entity_poly.type
_entity_poly.pdbx_seq_one_letter_code
_entity_poly.pdbx_strand_id
1 'polypeptide(L)'
;MASTPQHAAGDELTDRFLAYRELLFSVVYTMLGSVADTEDVLQDVWLAWAGRHRDPGAEPVENPRAYLVRVAANAALAKRAEVNRRRETYVGQWLPEPRE
;
A
#
# COMPACT_ATOMS: atom_id res chain seq x y z
N MET A 1 -0.93 37.99 0.98
CA MET A 1 -1.22 36.87 0.08
C MET A 1 0.07 36.09 -0.16
N ALA A 2 0.37 35.10 0.68
CA ALA A 2 1.51 34.20 0.50
C ALA A 2 1.24 32.90 1.28
N SER A 3 0.70 31.89 0.60
CA SER A 3 0.47 30.56 1.17
C SER A 3 0.77 29.51 0.10
N THR A 4 2.05 29.36 -0.27
CA THR A 4 2.46 28.35 -1.27
C THR A 4 3.83 27.66 -1.04
N PRO A 5 4.17 27.18 0.16
CA PRO A 5 5.25 26.17 0.29
C PRO A 5 4.70 24.73 0.44
N GLN A 6 3.49 24.55 0.98
CA GLN A 6 2.99 23.23 1.36
C GLN A 6 2.47 22.38 0.19
N HIS A 7 1.94 23.03 -0.87
CA HIS A 7 1.49 22.32 -2.08
C HIS A 7 2.68 21.75 -2.86
N ALA A 8 3.75 22.53 -3.06
CA ALA A 8 4.95 22.08 -3.77
C ALA A 8 5.65 20.89 -3.09
N ALA A 9 5.68 20.87 -1.75
CA ALA A 9 6.22 19.72 -1.01
C ALA A 9 5.36 18.46 -1.14
N GLY A 10 4.03 18.63 -1.28
CA GLY A 10 3.09 17.54 -1.57
C GLY A 10 3.27 16.98 -2.98
N ASP A 11 3.57 17.85 -3.94
CA ASP A 11 3.84 17.45 -5.33
C ASP A 11 5.16 16.68 -5.42
N GLU A 12 6.24 17.15 -4.79
CA GLU A 12 7.54 16.44 -4.76
C GLU A 12 7.44 15.06 -4.12
N LEU A 13 6.68 14.94 -3.03
CA LEU A 13 6.38 13.67 -2.38
C LEU A 13 5.70 12.69 -3.36
N THR A 14 4.73 13.20 -4.11
CA THR A 14 3.94 12.45 -5.08
C THR A 14 4.82 11.98 -6.22
N ASP A 15 5.61 12.88 -6.81
CA ASP A 15 6.54 12.57 -7.89
C ASP A 15 7.55 11.50 -7.47
N ARG A 16 8.07 11.60 -6.24
CA ARG A 16 9.03 10.63 -5.71
C ARG A 16 8.44 9.24 -5.53
N PHE A 17 7.16 9.14 -5.18
CA PHE A 17 6.45 7.86 -5.14
C PHE A 17 6.14 7.34 -6.54
N LEU A 18 5.62 8.20 -7.42
CA LEU A 18 5.25 7.85 -8.79
C LEU A 18 6.46 7.36 -9.60
N ALA A 19 7.65 7.90 -9.36
CA ALA A 19 8.90 7.42 -9.94
C ALA A 19 9.19 5.92 -9.71
N TYR A 20 8.62 5.34 -8.64
CA TYR A 20 8.78 3.91 -8.32
C TYR A 20 7.50 3.10 -8.47
N ARG A 21 6.36 3.70 -8.87
CA ARG A 21 5.06 3.02 -8.90
C ARG A 21 5.08 1.73 -9.73
N GLU A 22 5.69 1.75 -10.93
CA GLU A 22 5.81 0.57 -11.81
C GLU A 22 6.61 -0.57 -11.17
N LEU A 23 7.69 -0.23 -10.46
CA LEU A 23 8.51 -1.19 -9.72
C LEU A 23 7.71 -1.81 -8.58
N LEU A 24 7.05 -0.99 -7.77
CA LEU A 24 6.24 -1.45 -6.65
C LEU A 24 5.07 -2.31 -7.13
N PHE A 25 4.41 -1.90 -8.21
CA PHE A 25 3.37 -2.68 -8.86
C PHE A 25 3.89 -4.06 -9.26
N SER A 26 5.02 -4.13 -9.96
CA SER A 26 5.61 -5.40 -10.41
C SER A 26 5.93 -6.34 -9.24
N VAL A 27 6.52 -5.80 -8.16
CA VAL A 27 6.85 -6.58 -6.96
C VAL A 27 5.59 -7.11 -6.27
N VAL A 28 4.62 -6.23 -6.00
CA VAL A 28 3.40 -6.60 -5.28
C VAL A 28 2.52 -7.53 -6.11
N TYR A 29 2.39 -7.27 -7.42
CA TYR A 29 1.65 -8.14 -8.33
C TYR A 29 2.26 -9.54 -8.40
N THR A 30 3.59 -9.67 -8.40
CA THR A 30 4.25 -10.99 -8.35
C THR A 30 3.91 -11.75 -7.06
N MET A 31 3.64 -11.05 -5.96
CA MET A 31 3.31 -11.67 -4.66
C MET A 31 1.83 -12.02 -4.50
N LEU A 32 0.93 -11.23 -5.11
CA LEU A 32 -0.53 -11.34 -4.93
C LEU A 32 -1.26 -11.95 -6.13
N GLY A 33 -0.73 -11.79 -7.34
CA GLY A 33 -1.34 -12.28 -8.60
C GLY A 33 -2.63 -11.58 -9.01
N SER A 34 -3.03 -10.51 -8.31
CA SER A 34 -4.28 -9.78 -8.49
C SER A 34 -4.01 -8.30 -8.68
N VAL A 35 -4.56 -7.71 -9.75
CA VAL A 35 -4.41 -6.27 -10.03
C VAL A 35 -5.10 -5.44 -8.95
N ALA A 36 -6.33 -5.81 -8.58
CA ALA A 36 -7.10 -5.09 -7.56
C ALA A 36 -6.37 -5.09 -6.21
N ASP A 37 -5.91 -6.26 -5.73
CA ASP A 37 -5.19 -6.33 -4.46
C ASP A 37 -3.83 -5.61 -4.52
N THR A 38 -3.21 -5.55 -5.70
CA THR A 38 -1.98 -4.79 -5.91
C THR A 38 -2.23 -3.29 -5.80
N GLU A 39 -3.26 -2.79 -6.46
CA GLU A 39 -3.62 -1.36 -6.39
C GLU A 39 -4.02 -0.93 -4.98
N ASP A 40 -4.78 -1.76 -4.26
CA ASP A 40 -5.09 -1.55 -2.84
C ASP A 40 -3.81 -1.39 -2.01
N VAL A 41 -2.87 -2.31 -2.14
CA VAL A 41 -1.60 -2.26 -1.40
C VAL A 41 -0.80 -1.02 -1.78
N LEU A 42 -0.75 -0.63 -3.05
CA LEU A 42 -0.04 0.59 -3.46
C LEU A 42 -0.68 1.86 -2.89
N GLN A 43 -2.01 1.89 -2.73
CA GLN A 43 -2.70 2.99 -2.05
C GLN A 43 -2.31 3.05 -0.57
N ASP A 44 -2.31 1.91 0.13
CA ASP A 44 -1.89 1.86 1.54
C ASP A 44 -0.43 2.32 1.72
N VAL A 45 0.46 1.91 0.82
CA VAL A 45 1.87 2.31 0.84
C VAL A 45 2.01 3.82 0.60
N TRP A 46 1.23 4.38 -0.34
CA TRP A 46 1.21 5.82 -0.58
C TRP A 46 0.74 6.59 0.66
N LEU A 47 -0.32 6.14 1.32
CA LEU A 47 -0.83 6.76 2.55
C LEU A 47 0.20 6.70 3.68
N ALA A 48 0.91 5.57 3.84
CA ALA A 48 1.98 5.43 4.81
C ALA A 48 3.17 6.37 4.51
N TRP A 49 3.55 6.51 3.23
CA TRP A 49 4.60 7.40 2.77
C TRP A 49 4.26 8.88 3.03
N ALA A 50 3.05 9.30 2.65
CA ALA A 50 2.56 10.65 2.87
C ALA A 50 2.39 10.98 4.36
N GLY A 51 1.90 10.02 5.15
CA GLY A 51 1.77 10.15 6.60
C GLY A 51 3.13 10.38 7.27
N ARG A 52 4.14 9.58 6.90
CA ARG A 52 5.50 9.72 7.43
C ARG A 52 6.09 11.11 7.14
N HIS A 53 5.93 11.61 5.92
CA HIS A 53 6.49 12.91 5.53
C HIS A 53 5.82 14.11 6.23
N ARG A 54 4.61 13.93 6.76
CA ARG A 54 3.90 14.96 7.54
C ARG A 54 4.24 14.91 9.03
N ASP A 55 4.88 13.84 9.49
CA ASP A 55 5.26 13.65 10.89
C ASP A 55 6.57 14.40 11.19
N PRO A 56 6.56 15.45 12.03
CA PRO A 56 7.76 16.21 12.40
C PRO A 56 8.81 15.38 13.15
N GLY A 57 8.43 14.25 13.74
CA GLY A 57 9.32 13.33 14.46
C GLY A 57 9.91 12.23 13.60
N ALA A 58 9.54 12.14 12.32
CA ALA A 58 10.03 11.09 11.44
C ALA A 58 11.39 11.44 10.83
N GLU A 59 12.38 10.56 11.02
CA GLU A 59 13.69 10.67 10.37
C GLU A 59 13.57 10.64 8.83
N PRO A 60 14.36 11.46 8.12
CA PRO A 60 14.38 11.46 6.66
C PRO A 60 14.70 10.09 6.07
N VAL A 61 14.05 9.74 4.97
CA VAL A 61 14.33 8.49 4.26
C VAL A 61 15.48 8.70 3.28
N GLU A 62 16.66 8.17 3.62
CA GLU A 62 17.88 8.27 2.81
C GLU A 62 17.73 7.55 1.45
N ASN A 63 17.12 6.35 1.45
CA ASN A 63 16.89 5.56 0.24
C ASN A 63 15.39 5.25 0.05
N PRO A 64 14.66 6.12 -0.66
CA PRO A 64 13.23 5.97 -0.90
C PRO A 64 12.88 4.68 -1.63
N ARG A 65 13.70 4.27 -2.62
CA ARG A 65 13.45 3.05 -3.39
C ARG A 65 13.46 1.82 -2.48
N ALA A 66 14.51 1.66 -1.69
CA ALA A 66 14.65 0.53 -0.77
C ALA A 66 13.55 0.55 0.30
N TYR A 67 13.24 1.73 0.84
CA TYR A 67 12.16 1.92 1.81
C TYR A 67 10.80 1.52 1.24
N LEU A 68 10.41 2.08 0.09
CA LEU A 68 9.11 1.84 -0.53
C LEU A 68 8.95 0.37 -0.94
N VAL A 69 9.99 -0.26 -1.49
CA VAL A 69 9.97 -1.70 -1.82
C VAL A 69 9.75 -2.54 -0.55
N ARG A 70 10.44 -2.21 0.55
CA ARG A 70 10.27 -2.92 1.83
C ARG A 70 8.86 -2.76 2.38
N VAL A 71 8.31 -1.54 2.38
CA VAL A 71 6.97 -1.27 2.87
C VAL A 71 5.92 -1.98 2.00
N ALA A 72 6.05 -1.91 0.68
CA ALA A 72 5.13 -2.59 -0.24
C ALA A 72 5.16 -4.11 -0.11
N ALA A 73 6.35 -4.72 0.01
CA ALA A 73 6.48 -6.15 0.22
C ALA A 73 5.83 -6.61 1.55
N ASN A 74 6.04 -5.85 2.63
CA ASN A 74 5.42 -6.13 3.92
C ASN A 74 3.89 -6.02 3.86
N ALA A 75 3.37 -4.99 3.20
CA ALA A 75 1.92 -4.81 3.00
C ALA A 75 1.31 -5.96 2.18
N ALA A 76 1.99 -6.40 1.12
CA ALA A 76 1.57 -7.56 0.32
C ALA A 76 1.54 -8.86 1.16
N LEU A 77 2.55 -9.10 2.00
CA LEU A 77 2.55 -10.26 2.90
C LEU A 77 1.38 -10.21 3.89
N ALA A 78 1.09 -9.03 4.46
CA ALA A 78 -0.02 -8.83 5.38
C ALA A 78 -1.38 -9.09 4.71
N LYS A 79 -1.60 -8.55 3.50
CA LYS A 79 -2.79 -8.79 2.67
C LYS A 79 -2.98 -10.27 2.37
N ARG A 80 -1.89 -10.97 1.99
CA ARG A 80 -1.94 -12.42 1.72
C ARG A 80 -2.34 -13.23 2.97
N ALA A 81 -1.82 -12.85 4.14
CA ALA A 81 -2.20 -13.46 5.40
C ALA A 81 -3.68 -13.20 5.76
N GLU A 82 -4.20 -12.01 5.46
CA GLU A 82 -5.63 -11.69 5.65
C GLU A 82 -6.54 -12.55 4.76
N VAL A 83 -6.21 -12.67 3.48
CA VAL A 83 -6.97 -13.52 2.54
C VAL A 83 -6.99 -14.96 3.01
N ASN A 84 -5.85 -15.49 3.48
CA ASN A 84 -5.79 -16.84 4.03
C ASN A 84 -6.68 -17.00 5.28
N ARG A 85 -6.63 -16.08 6.24
CA ARG A 85 -7.51 -16.12 7.43
C ARG A 85 -8.99 -16.05 7.07
N ARG A 86 -9.37 -15.26 6.05
CA ARG A 86 -10.76 -15.22 5.55
C ARG A 86 -11.20 -16.57 4.98
N ARG A 87 -10.31 -17.28 4.28
CA ARG A 87 -10.56 -18.65 3.78
C ARG A 87 -10.65 -19.67 4.90
N GLU A 88 -9.85 -19.54 5.94
CA GLU A 88 -9.88 -20.41 7.13
C GLU A 88 -11.13 -20.19 8.00
N THR A 89 -11.63 -18.95 8.05
CA THR A 89 -12.93 -18.62 8.65
C THR A 89 -14.09 -19.20 7.81
N TYR A 90 -13.82 -19.54 6.54
CA TYR A 90 -14.71 -20.24 5.62
C TYR A 90 -14.55 -21.77 5.68
N VAL A 91 -14.29 -22.32 6.87
CA VAL A 91 -14.39 -23.78 7.16
C VAL A 91 -15.61 -24.08 8.06
N GLY A 92 -16.40 -23.05 8.43
CA GLY A 92 -17.71 -23.20 9.05
C GLY A 92 -18.84 -23.04 8.01
N GLN A 93 -19.66 -24.09 7.89
CA GLN A 93 -20.90 -24.21 7.11
C GLN A 93 -21.62 -22.88 6.79
N TRP A 94 -21.61 -22.48 5.51
CA TRP A 94 -22.68 -21.64 4.98
C TRP A 94 -23.17 -22.19 3.64
N LEU A 95 -24.15 -23.09 3.73
CA LEU A 95 -25.15 -23.25 2.70
C LEU A 95 -26.31 -22.34 3.11
N PRO A 96 -26.62 -21.24 2.40
CA PRO A 96 -27.93 -20.62 2.59
C PRO A 96 -28.96 -21.67 2.16
N GLU A 97 -29.84 -22.09 3.07
CA GLU A 97 -30.86 -23.08 2.72
C GLU A 97 -31.73 -22.55 1.56
N PRO A 98 -32.08 -23.43 0.60
CA PRO A 98 -32.88 -23.04 -0.54
C PRO A 98 -34.28 -22.67 -0.07
N ARG A 99 -34.65 -21.44 -0.45
CA ARG A 99 -35.98 -20.83 -0.60
C ARG A 99 -37.19 -21.63 -0.11
N GLU A 100 -38.04 -20.93 0.62
CA GLU A 100 -39.48 -20.91 0.34
C GLU A 100 -39.89 -19.49 -0.09
#